data_AF-A0AA40A4P3-F1
#
_entry.id   AF-A0AA40A4P3-F1
#
_cell.length_a   1.000
_cell.length_b   1.000
_cell.length_c   1.000
_cell.angle_alpha   90.00
_cell.angle_beta   90.00
_cell.angle_gamma   90.00
#
_symmetry.space_group_name_H-M   'P 1'
#
loop_
_entity.id
_entity.type
_entity.pdbx_description
1 polymer ?
#
loop_
_entity_poly.entity_id
_entity_poly.type
_entity_poly.pdbx_seq_one_letter_code
_entity_poly.pdbx_strand_id
1 'polypeptide(L)'
;MAFVRSVVATLAVAAFVGRVHVRANEVPLPPCSGSYTPFAYSGCFTDSGSSNALTFRSPLDTQSMTVEKCTAECKGNGYRYAGLEYYGECFCGSAIGGSAVPESKCSFSCTGNSTQKCGGSSIISVYQDNTFPSAGGVTAADYAPLGCYTDNSSKGKALTSRQDQLDTGSLTTAKCLEACKNGGFPYAGTEYGGECYCGVVIRDDTAAVPAADCNKPCSGAPGEKCGGNSRLTVYVADKLRSSQPCGYNPPPPPPPPPSSTPCPESSTSKPPPPPPPPSSTPCPESSNTKTTSTICYATTTVAPTCEYRCGNWCASPLPNWGDVSGCKAGYSQCKLQVNACYKNAGWPAAMECSDYDSWCSSVNGYCGGGGTNGKCSKSDFWGKKPGKGSSPPKTTVITVPCKPTPTPTPSSTKCPIPTPTNICKQPTNNQYGYAPGKPVGGIDLPVLTCNNLAKDFGSGPFKLYTDSDSSKCKSYPRNQCTNACVDACKEQLNDCKAVYVKGCSGGVPGGNGHSYGGRGGSGHGSYFHWARADDLERRTYGWTDSSSAASNKCTQQYNDCVAVNKGSNGAGKCPSFGTY
;
A
#
# COMPACT_ATOMS: atom_id res chain seq x y z
N MET A 1 23.44 -28.65 66.21
CA MET A 1 22.71 -27.41 65.91
C MET A 1 23.70 -26.48 65.19
N ALA A 2 23.71 -26.40 63.86
CA ALA A 2 22.85 -25.55 63.00
C ALA A 2 23.30 -24.07 63.12
N PHE A 3 23.64 -23.28 62.09
CA PHE A 3 23.45 -23.34 60.63
C PHE A 3 24.61 -22.59 59.93
N VAL A 4 25.22 -23.19 58.91
CA VAL A 4 25.98 -22.50 57.85
C VAL A 4 24.99 -22.24 56.72
N ARG A 5 24.77 -20.98 56.33
CA ARG A 5 24.01 -20.66 55.10
C ARG A 5 24.99 -20.42 53.96
N SER A 6 25.17 -21.46 53.17
CA SER A 6 25.92 -21.47 51.93
C SER A 6 25.36 -20.48 50.91
N VAL A 7 26.28 -19.72 50.33
CA VAL A 7 26.14 -19.04 49.05
C VAL A 7 25.94 -20.10 47.97
N VAL A 8 24.77 -20.14 47.35
CA VAL A 8 24.57 -20.79 46.05
C VAL A 8 24.23 -19.68 45.07
N ALA A 9 25.27 -19.04 44.54
CA ALA A 9 25.15 -18.30 43.29
C ALA A 9 24.99 -19.35 42.20
N THR A 10 23.77 -19.54 41.73
CA THR A 10 23.49 -20.32 40.53
C THR A 10 24.21 -19.68 39.36
N LEU A 11 25.30 -20.32 38.91
CA LEU A 11 25.92 -20.09 37.61
C LEU A 11 24.86 -20.32 36.53
N ALA A 12 24.23 -19.25 36.07
CA ALA A 12 23.60 -19.26 34.76
C ALA A 12 24.74 -19.42 33.77
N VAL A 13 24.93 -20.64 33.25
CA VAL A 13 25.77 -20.89 32.09
C VAL A 13 25.14 -20.10 30.95
N ALA A 14 25.69 -18.91 30.70
CA ALA A 14 25.42 -18.19 29.47
C ALA A 14 25.93 -19.08 28.33
N ALA A 15 25.03 -19.82 27.71
CA ALA A 15 25.32 -20.50 26.45
C ALA A 15 25.77 -19.40 25.48
N PHE A 16 27.06 -19.37 25.17
CA PHE A 16 27.61 -18.62 24.06
C PHE A 16 27.02 -19.19 22.78
N VAL A 17 25.85 -18.69 22.38
CA VAL A 17 25.31 -18.94 21.05
C VAL A 17 26.11 -18.06 20.11
N GLY A 18 27.15 -18.63 19.51
CA GLY A 18 27.80 -18.03 18.35
C GLY A 18 26.75 -17.91 17.23
N ARG A 19 26.09 -16.75 17.14
CA ARG A 19 25.20 -16.44 16.02
C ARG A 19 26.05 -15.84 14.91
N VAL A 20 26.25 -16.63 13.86
CA VAL A 20 26.92 -16.22 12.63
C VAL A 20 26.10 -15.10 11.98
N HIS A 21 26.77 -14.01 11.61
CA HIS A 21 26.17 -12.89 10.90
C HIS A 21 25.72 -13.33 9.50
N VAL A 22 24.42 -13.49 9.30
CA VAL A 22 23.84 -13.50 7.97
C VAL A 22 23.90 -12.06 7.45
N ARG A 23 24.90 -11.75 6.62
CA ARG A 23 24.87 -10.58 5.74
C ARG A 23 23.82 -10.85 4.66
N ALA A 24 22.55 -10.65 4.99
CA ALA A 24 21.49 -10.72 3.99
C ALA A 24 21.68 -9.51 3.05
N ASN A 25 21.79 -9.79 1.75
CA ASN A 25 21.50 -8.80 0.71
C ASN A 25 19.99 -8.48 0.80
N GLU A 26 19.59 -7.70 1.79
CA GLU A 26 18.26 -7.12 1.82
C GLU A 26 18.26 -6.02 0.76
N VAL A 27 17.37 -6.10 -0.22
CA VAL A 27 17.01 -4.92 -1.01
C VAL A 27 16.23 -4.02 -0.05
N PRO A 28 16.78 -2.86 0.35
CA PRO A 28 16.11 -1.99 1.32
C PRO A 28 14.78 -1.52 0.75
N LEU A 29 13.74 -1.55 1.58
CA LEU A 29 12.51 -0.81 1.33
C LEU A 29 12.81 0.68 1.40
N PRO A 30 12.04 1.53 0.68
CA PRO A 30 12.28 2.96 0.70
C PRO A 30 12.06 3.56 2.09
N PRO A 31 12.76 4.66 2.43
CA PRO A 31 12.51 5.39 3.66
C PRO A 31 11.06 5.90 3.75
N CYS A 32 10.57 6.02 4.98
CA CYS A 32 9.23 6.53 5.24
C CYS A 32 9.07 7.97 4.73
N SER A 33 8.23 8.16 3.70
CA SER A 33 8.07 9.45 3.00
C SER A 33 7.00 10.37 3.59
N GLY A 34 6.18 9.87 4.54
CA GLY A 34 5.13 10.63 5.21
C GLY A 34 5.55 11.09 6.61
N SER A 35 4.73 11.93 7.26
CA SER A 35 4.91 12.25 8.67
C SER A 35 4.65 11.00 9.53
N TYR A 36 5.60 10.63 10.38
CA TYR A 36 5.45 9.56 11.35
C TYR A 36 5.85 10.05 12.75
N THR A 37 5.38 9.38 13.81
CA THR A 37 5.80 9.69 15.18
C THR A 37 7.33 9.60 15.28
N PRO A 38 8.02 10.69 15.67
CA PRO A 38 9.48 10.69 15.76
C PRO A 38 9.98 9.61 16.73
N PHE A 39 11.13 9.02 16.41
CA PHE A 39 11.75 8.04 17.30
C PHE A 39 12.28 8.77 18.54
N ALA A 40 12.18 8.12 19.69
CA ALA A 40 12.74 8.63 20.94
C ALA A 40 14.14 8.08 21.18
N TYR A 41 15.05 8.93 21.64
CA TYR A 41 16.39 8.47 22.03
C TYR A 41 16.29 7.42 23.14
N SER A 42 16.97 6.28 22.93
CA SER A 42 16.90 5.11 23.81
C SER A 42 18.21 4.82 24.54
N GLY A 43 19.27 5.56 24.22
CA GLY A 43 20.57 5.48 24.89
C GLY A 43 21.73 5.15 23.98
N CYS A 44 22.90 5.01 24.61
CA CYS A 44 24.16 4.70 23.97
C CYS A 44 24.57 3.23 24.17
N PHE A 45 24.98 2.54 23.10
CA PHE A 45 25.29 1.10 23.16
C PHE A 45 26.60 0.74 22.46
N THR A 46 27.25 -0.35 22.89
CA THR A 46 28.42 -0.91 22.20
C THR A 46 28.05 -1.51 20.85
N ASP A 47 28.86 -1.24 19.83
CA ASP A 47 28.73 -1.82 18.49
C ASP A 47 30.08 -2.44 18.04
N SER A 48 30.48 -3.56 18.65
CA SER A 48 31.82 -4.13 18.45
C SER A 48 31.86 -5.65 18.24
N GLY A 49 32.54 -6.08 17.17
CA GLY A 49 33.29 -7.35 17.08
C GLY A 49 32.53 -8.59 16.60
N SER A 50 31.47 -9.02 17.29
CA SER A 50 30.82 -10.34 17.04
C SER A 50 29.29 -10.33 16.98
N SER A 51 28.65 -9.21 17.24
CA SER A 51 27.25 -8.92 16.90
C SER A 51 27.07 -7.42 16.87
N ASN A 52 26.74 -6.86 15.72
CA ASN A 52 26.38 -5.44 15.68
C ASN A 52 25.20 -5.18 16.63
N ALA A 53 25.17 -3.99 17.24
CA ALA A 53 24.07 -3.60 18.13
C ALA A 53 22.72 -3.64 17.41
N LEU A 54 22.73 -3.25 16.13
CA LEU A 54 21.63 -3.30 15.19
C LEU A 54 22.10 -4.03 13.91
N THR A 55 21.30 -4.98 13.43
CA THR A 55 21.75 -6.00 12.47
C THR A 55 21.74 -5.56 11.01
N PHE A 56 20.96 -4.53 10.66
CA PHE A 56 20.82 -4.05 9.28
C PHE A 56 21.57 -2.73 9.09
N ARG A 57 22.56 -2.69 8.19
CA ARG A 57 23.23 -1.43 7.81
C ARG A 57 22.53 -0.83 6.60
N SER A 58 22.02 0.38 6.76
CA SER A 58 21.35 1.13 5.69
C SER A 58 22.32 1.47 4.53
N PRO A 59 21.82 1.54 3.28
CA PRO A 59 22.59 2.03 2.14
C PRO A 59 22.70 3.57 2.06
N LEU A 60 22.09 4.32 3.00
CA LEU A 60 22.10 5.79 2.96
C LEU A 60 23.52 6.37 2.95
N ASP A 61 23.69 7.52 2.29
CA ASP A 61 24.97 8.24 2.29
C ASP A 61 25.29 8.82 3.67
N THR A 62 26.56 8.79 4.04
CA THR A 62 27.05 9.32 5.32
C THR A 62 27.41 10.81 5.25
N GLN A 63 27.37 11.44 4.07
CA GLN A 63 27.90 12.81 3.89
C GLN A 63 27.02 13.88 4.54
N SER A 64 25.71 13.64 4.57
CA SER A 64 24.73 14.62 5.07
C SER A 64 23.73 13.96 6.03
N MET A 65 24.21 13.05 6.88
CA MET A 65 23.35 12.22 7.72
C MET A 65 22.75 13.03 8.88
N THR A 66 21.47 12.79 9.14
CA THR A 66 20.77 13.29 10.33
C THR A 66 20.04 12.13 11.01
N VAL A 67 19.65 12.32 12.27
CA VAL A 67 18.82 11.36 13.00
C VAL A 67 17.55 11.05 12.22
N GLU A 68 16.90 12.08 11.66
CA GLU A 68 15.63 11.95 10.94
C GLU A 68 15.75 11.11 9.66
N LYS A 69 16.86 11.23 8.93
CA LYS A 69 17.12 10.41 7.74
C LYS A 69 17.23 8.93 8.12
N CYS A 70 18.00 8.63 9.17
CA CYS A 70 18.17 7.26 9.61
C CYS A 70 16.88 6.66 10.19
N THR A 71 16.15 7.42 11.02
CA THR A 71 14.87 6.94 11.56
C THR A 71 13.83 6.74 10.46
N ALA A 72 13.83 7.57 9.42
CA ALA A 72 12.91 7.41 8.29
C ALA A 72 13.20 6.13 7.51
N GLU A 73 14.49 5.83 7.28
CA GLU A 73 14.93 4.59 6.65
C GLU A 73 14.50 3.37 7.46
N CYS A 74 14.85 3.34 8.75
CA CYS A 74 14.55 2.19 9.60
C CYS A 74 13.04 1.98 9.75
N LYS A 75 12.27 3.08 9.87
CA LYS A 75 10.80 3.03 9.89
C LYS A 75 10.22 2.49 8.58
N GLY A 76 10.74 2.95 7.43
CA GLY A 76 10.33 2.47 6.10
C GLY A 76 10.60 0.97 5.90
N ASN A 77 11.68 0.48 6.51
CA ASN A 77 12.06 -0.93 6.52
C ASN A 77 11.40 -1.74 7.66
N GLY A 78 10.47 -1.14 8.43
CA GLY A 78 9.71 -1.84 9.47
C GLY A 78 10.49 -2.16 10.75
N TYR A 79 11.68 -1.57 10.94
CA TYR A 79 12.51 -1.78 12.11
C TYR A 79 12.05 -0.92 13.31
N ARG A 80 12.15 -1.51 14.50
CA ARG A 80 11.79 -0.86 15.77
C ARG A 80 12.84 0.13 16.25
N TYR A 81 14.10 -0.14 15.92
CA TYR A 81 15.24 0.66 16.34
C TYR A 81 15.99 1.19 15.14
N ALA A 82 16.41 2.44 15.25
CA ALA A 82 17.36 3.08 14.36
C ALA A 82 18.60 3.45 15.20
N GLY A 83 19.77 3.43 14.61
CA GLY A 83 20.99 3.78 15.31
C GLY A 83 22.00 4.43 14.40
N LEU A 84 22.75 5.38 14.95
CA LEU A 84 23.79 6.10 14.23
C LEU A 84 25.14 5.87 14.88
N GLU A 85 26.11 5.41 14.08
CA GLU A 85 27.50 5.19 14.45
C GLU A 85 28.40 6.13 13.63
N TYR A 86 29.61 6.41 14.13
CA TYR A 86 30.70 7.02 13.37
C TYR A 86 30.29 8.20 12.48
N TYR A 87 29.71 9.24 13.09
CA TYR A 87 29.25 10.49 12.46
C TYR A 87 28.02 10.40 11.54
N GLY A 88 27.56 9.19 11.17
CA GLY A 88 26.42 9.09 10.25
C GLY A 88 26.18 7.73 9.59
N GLU A 89 26.83 6.66 10.04
CA GLU A 89 26.50 5.32 9.59
C GLU A 89 25.16 4.89 10.22
N CYS A 90 24.16 4.66 9.37
CA CYS A 90 22.82 4.32 9.84
C CYS A 90 22.64 2.79 9.90
N PHE A 91 22.14 2.32 11.04
CA PHE A 91 21.79 0.94 11.28
C PHE A 91 20.36 0.81 11.79
N CYS A 92 19.71 -0.31 11.50
CA CYS A 92 18.35 -0.62 11.92
C CYS A 92 18.28 -2.00 12.55
N GLY A 93 17.34 -2.21 13.47
CA GLY A 93 17.16 -3.50 14.10
C GLY A 93 15.79 -3.69 14.74
N SER A 94 15.39 -4.94 14.89
CA SER A 94 14.19 -5.36 15.63
C SER A 94 14.44 -5.46 17.13
N ALA A 95 15.70 -5.65 17.53
CA ALA A 95 16.18 -5.72 18.90
C ALA A 95 17.55 -5.04 19.02
N ILE A 96 17.94 -4.68 20.23
CA ILE A 96 19.26 -4.14 20.55
C ILE A 96 20.12 -5.29 21.11
N GLY A 97 21.18 -5.67 20.40
CA GLY A 97 22.14 -6.69 20.85
C GLY A 97 23.32 -6.14 21.65
N GLY A 98 23.57 -4.84 21.58
CA GLY A 98 24.67 -4.15 22.26
C GLY A 98 24.40 -3.91 23.75
N SER A 99 25.47 -3.83 24.55
CA SER A 99 25.37 -3.44 25.96
C SER A 99 25.30 -1.92 26.09
N ALA A 100 24.47 -1.42 27.01
CA ALA A 100 24.40 0.01 27.29
C ALA A 100 25.74 0.52 27.84
N VAL A 101 26.14 1.71 27.41
CA VAL A 101 27.38 2.39 27.83
C VAL A 101 27.08 3.82 28.26
N PRO A 102 28.02 4.50 28.95
CA PRO A 102 27.83 5.90 29.31
C PRO A 102 27.60 6.79 28.07
N GLU A 103 26.68 7.75 28.20
CA GLU A 103 26.29 8.71 27.17
C GLU A 103 27.47 9.50 26.58
N SER A 104 28.54 9.69 27.37
CA SER A 104 29.77 10.35 26.91
C SER A 104 30.47 9.61 25.75
N LYS A 105 30.17 8.33 25.55
CA LYS A 105 30.68 7.53 24.43
C LYS A 105 29.94 7.82 23.11
N CYS A 106 28.70 8.30 23.16
CA CYS A 106 27.90 8.72 22.01
C CYS A 106 28.08 10.23 21.74
N SER A 107 29.33 10.68 21.63
CA SER A 107 29.66 12.11 21.57
C SER A 107 29.81 12.67 20.16
N PHE A 108 29.93 11.82 19.13
CA PHE A 108 30.15 12.25 17.76
C PHE A 108 28.93 12.98 17.22
N SER A 109 29.17 14.06 16.50
CA SER A 109 28.11 14.88 15.90
C SER A 109 27.73 14.33 14.54
N CYS A 110 26.46 14.48 14.14
CA CYS A 110 26.02 14.03 12.83
C CYS A 110 26.57 14.91 11.70
N THR A 111 26.97 14.31 10.58
CA THR A 111 27.54 15.04 9.42
C THR A 111 26.58 16.05 8.78
N GLY A 112 25.28 15.78 8.80
CA GLY A 112 24.23 16.67 8.30
C GLY A 112 23.65 17.64 9.34
N ASN A 113 23.93 17.43 10.64
CA ASN A 113 23.47 18.31 11.71
C ASN A 113 24.34 18.15 12.96
N SER A 114 25.22 19.13 13.21
CA SER A 114 26.16 19.08 14.34
C SER A 114 25.53 19.18 15.73
N THR A 115 24.24 19.52 15.81
CA THR A 115 23.50 19.54 17.09
C THR A 115 23.01 18.16 17.52
N GLN A 116 23.04 17.18 16.62
CA GLN A 116 22.57 15.81 16.86
C GLN A 116 23.74 14.85 17.16
N LYS A 117 23.44 13.77 17.90
CA LYS A 117 24.42 12.73 18.26
C LYS A 117 24.32 11.52 17.34
N CYS A 118 25.45 11.15 16.76
CA CYS A 118 25.65 10.07 15.81
C CYS A 118 26.73 9.08 16.30
N GLY A 119 26.58 8.63 17.55
CA GLY A 119 27.39 7.55 18.13
C GLY A 119 28.83 7.94 18.44
N GLY A 120 29.73 6.98 18.21
CA GLY A 120 31.17 7.05 18.42
C GLY A 120 31.87 5.97 17.59
N SER A 121 33.13 5.68 17.90
CA SER A 121 33.87 4.55 17.29
C SER A 121 33.44 3.24 17.92
N SER A 122 32.78 2.33 17.18
CA SER A 122 32.18 1.10 17.70
C SER A 122 31.16 1.33 18.82
N ILE A 123 30.46 2.46 18.75
CA ILE A 123 29.46 2.91 19.72
C ILE A 123 28.31 3.55 18.96
N ILE A 124 27.08 3.12 19.24
CA ILE A 124 25.89 3.53 18.49
C ILE A 124 24.91 4.33 19.38
N SER A 125 24.44 5.47 18.84
CA SER A 125 23.32 6.23 19.40
C SER A 125 22.01 5.60 18.92
N VAL A 126 21.24 4.96 19.81
CA VAL A 126 20.01 4.24 19.41
C VAL A 126 18.76 5.06 19.70
N TYR A 127 17.82 5.01 18.76
CA TYR A 127 16.52 5.64 18.79
C TYR A 127 15.44 4.57 18.58
N GLN A 128 14.34 4.65 19.32
CA GLN A 128 13.24 3.69 19.30
C GLN A 128 11.97 4.30 18.73
N ASP A 129 11.29 3.52 17.91
CA ASP A 129 9.94 3.81 17.48
C ASP A 129 8.91 3.48 18.57
N ASN A 130 8.33 4.52 19.17
CA ASN A 130 7.34 4.39 20.24
C ASN A 130 5.96 3.92 19.76
N THR A 131 5.76 3.73 18.46
CA THR A 131 4.52 3.17 17.91
C THR A 131 4.49 1.64 17.96
N PHE A 132 5.60 0.99 18.29
CA PHE A 132 5.63 -0.42 18.63
C PHE A 132 5.08 -0.64 20.05
N PRO A 133 4.20 -1.64 20.26
CA PRO A 133 3.81 -2.06 21.60
C PRO A 133 5.04 -2.39 22.47
N SER A 134 4.90 -2.24 23.79
CA SER A 134 5.94 -2.71 24.71
C SER A 134 6.21 -4.20 24.43
N ALA A 135 7.46 -4.56 24.17
CA ALA A 135 7.85 -5.96 23.88
C ALA A 135 7.68 -6.89 25.09
N GLY A 136 7.34 -6.35 26.27
CA GLY A 136 7.08 -7.13 27.47
C GLY A 136 5.92 -8.10 27.27
N GLY A 137 6.18 -9.38 27.46
CA GLY A 137 5.14 -10.43 27.46
C GLY A 137 4.76 -10.99 26.09
N VAL A 138 5.52 -10.73 25.02
CA VAL A 138 5.35 -11.45 23.75
C VAL A 138 5.91 -12.88 23.90
N THR A 139 5.11 -13.86 23.50
CA THR A 139 5.44 -15.29 23.50
C THR A 139 5.36 -15.86 22.08
N ALA A 140 5.95 -17.02 21.83
CA ALA A 140 5.80 -17.71 20.55
C ALA A 140 4.32 -18.01 20.20
N ALA A 141 3.43 -18.08 21.19
CA ALA A 141 1.99 -18.27 20.99
C ALA A 141 1.27 -17.04 20.39
N ASP A 142 1.89 -15.86 20.43
CA ASP A 142 1.34 -14.65 19.79
C ASP A 142 1.50 -14.66 18.26
N TYR A 143 2.27 -15.61 17.71
CA TYR A 143 2.41 -15.77 16.26
C TYR A 143 1.21 -16.52 15.69
N ALA A 144 0.32 -15.79 15.02
CA ALA A 144 -0.78 -16.37 14.28
C ALA A 144 -0.31 -16.86 12.90
N PRO A 145 -0.86 -17.96 12.37
CA PRO A 145 -0.58 -18.38 11.01
C PRO A 145 -1.08 -17.32 10.04
N LEU A 146 -0.17 -16.81 9.20
CA LEU A 146 -0.50 -15.84 8.17
C LEU A 146 -0.88 -16.56 6.88
N GLY A 147 -0.06 -17.48 6.39
CA GLY A 147 -0.36 -18.23 5.17
C GLY A 147 0.87 -18.88 4.51
N CYS A 148 0.67 -19.40 3.28
CA CYS A 148 1.75 -19.92 2.46
C CYS A 148 2.16 -18.89 1.40
N TYR A 149 3.47 -18.71 1.22
CA TYR A 149 4.04 -17.66 0.35
C TYR A 149 5.16 -18.22 -0.53
N THR A 150 5.38 -17.63 -1.71
CA THR A 150 6.54 -17.95 -2.56
C THR A 150 7.85 -17.47 -1.93
N ASP A 151 8.92 -18.26 -1.96
CA ASP A 151 10.23 -17.86 -1.39
C ASP A 151 11.36 -17.72 -2.43
N ASN A 152 11.01 -17.66 -3.72
CA ASN A 152 11.95 -17.67 -4.84
C ASN A 152 11.82 -16.45 -5.75
N SER A 153 11.69 -15.26 -5.17
CA SER A 153 11.57 -14.05 -5.96
C SER A 153 12.91 -13.69 -6.63
N SER A 154 12.85 -12.85 -7.67
CA SER A 154 14.07 -12.34 -8.32
C SER A 154 14.88 -11.40 -7.43
N LYS A 155 14.32 -10.94 -6.31
CA LYS A 155 14.97 -10.11 -5.28
C LYS A 155 15.32 -10.88 -4.00
N GLY A 156 15.08 -12.20 -3.95
CA GLY A 156 15.47 -13.09 -2.86
C GLY A 156 14.31 -13.79 -2.14
N LYS A 157 14.55 -14.17 -0.89
CA LYS A 157 13.63 -14.94 -0.02
C LYS A 157 12.51 -14.10 0.59
N ALA A 158 11.29 -14.58 0.77
CA ALA A 158 10.21 -13.81 1.39
C ALA A 158 10.59 -13.18 2.75
N LEU A 159 11.38 -13.89 3.57
CA LEU A 159 12.00 -13.40 4.80
C LEU A 159 13.53 -13.52 4.72
N THR A 160 14.25 -12.49 5.14
CA THR A 160 15.69 -12.32 4.89
C THR A 160 16.59 -12.95 5.96
N SER A 161 16.11 -13.06 7.20
CA SER A 161 16.94 -13.45 8.34
C SER A 161 16.85 -14.95 8.62
N ARG A 162 17.66 -15.76 7.93
CA ARG A 162 17.76 -17.20 8.18
C ARG A 162 18.27 -17.48 9.60
N GLN A 163 17.67 -18.46 10.27
CA GLN A 163 18.02 -18.87 11.63
C GLN A 163 18.95 -20.07 11.60
N ASP A 164 20.20 -19.85 11.21
CA ASP A 164 21.21 -20.91 11.03
C ASP A 164 21.62 -21.60 12.33
N GLN A 165 21.34 -21.00 13.49
CA GLN A 165 21.58 -21.63 14.78
C GLN A 165 20.60 -22.79 15.09
N LEU A 166 19.54 -22.95 14.30
CA LEU A 166 18.58 -24.04 14.48
C LEU A 166 19.05 -25.28 13.71
N ASP A 167 19.00 -26.43 14.37
CA ASP A 167 19.28 -27.71 13.74
C ASP A 167 18.23 -28.05 12.68
N THR A 168 18.67 -28.16 11.42
CA THR A 168 17.83 -28.45 10.25
C THR A 168 17.20 -29.84 10.31
N GLY A 169 17.80 -30.79 11.03
CA GLY A 169 17.30 -32.16 11.20
C GLY A 169 16.18 -32.29 12.23
N SER A 170 15.98 -31.28 13.09
CA SER A 170 15.01 -31.33 14.19
C SER A 170 14.12 -30.08 14.27
N LEU A 171 13.93 -29.38 13.16
CA LEU A 171 13.11 -28.17 13.11
C LEU A 171 11.63 -28.49 13.39
N THR A 172 11.01 -27.66 14.24
CA THR A 172 9.56 -27.59 14.42
C THR A 172 9.10 -26.15 14.22
N THR A 173 7.79 -25.96 14.01
CA THR A 173 7.21 -24.61 13.92
C THR A 173 7.55 -23.82 15.18
N ALA A 174 7.33 -24.41 16.36
CA ALA A 174 7.58 -23.78 17.65
C ALA A 174 9.04 -23.31 17.83
N LYS A 175 10.03 -24.11 17.40
CA LYS A 175 11.45 -23.71 17.45
C LYS A 175 11.71 -22.48 16.59
N CYS A 176 11.09 -22.40 15.40
CA CYS A 176 11.24 -21.25 14.52
C CYS A 176 10.58 -20.00 15.11
N LEU A 177 9.35 -20.10 15.60
CA LEU A 177 8.63 -19.00 16.24
C LEU A 177 9.40 -18.46 17.45
N GLU A 178 9.93 -19.33 18.30
CA GLU A 178 10.71 -18.92 19.47
C GLU A 178 12.03 -18.22 19.07
N ALA A 179 12.71 -18.70 18.02
CA ALA A 179 13.90 -18.03 17.50
C ALA A 179 13.59 -16.62 16.96
N CYS A 180 12.53 -16.46 16.18
CA CYS A 180 12.12 -15.17 15.65
C CYS A 180 11.63 -14.22 16.74
N LYS A 181 10.89 -14.73 17.72
CA LYS A 181 10.48 -13.98 18.93
C LYS A 181 11.69 -13.44 19.68
N ASN A 182 12.71 -14.29 19.90
CA ASN A 182 13.93 -13.88 20.58
C ASN A 182 14.77 -12.87 19.77
N GLY A 183 14.59 -12.82 18.45
CA GLY A 183 15.14 -11.77 17.60
C GLY A 183 14.26 -10.51 17.48
N GLY A 184 13.08 -10.49 18.12
CA GLY A 184 12.12 -9.38 18.03
C GLY A 184 11.42 -9.24 16.66
N PHE A 185 11.45 -10.27 15.83
CA PHE A 185 10.93 -10.21 14.46
C PHE A 185 9.42 -10.47 14.42
N PRO A 186 8.59 -9.56 13.90
CA PRO A 186 7.15 -9.79 13.81
C PRO A 186 6.77 -10.93 12.85
N TYR A 187 7.62 -11.29 11.91
CA TYR A 187 7.37 -12.40 11.00
C TYR A 187 8.35 -13.55 11.24
N ALA A 188 7.80 -14.75 11.21
CA ALA A 188 8.52 -16.01 11.25
C ALA A 188 8.06 -16.88 10.08
N GLY A 189 8.94 -17.70 9.55
CA GLY A 189 8.63 -18.54 8.40
C GLY A 189 9.40 -19.85 8.39
N THR A 190 8.71 -20.94 8.13
CA THR A 190 9.32 -22.27 7.95
C THR A 190 9.31 -22.66 6.49
N GLU A 191 10.45 -23.10 5.96
CA GLU A 191 10.62 -23.54 4.58
C GLU A 191 11.28 -24.93 4.54
N TYR A 192 10.97 -25.68 3.49
CA TYR A 192 11.63 -26.93 3.15
C TYR A 192 11.78 -27.92 4.33
N GLY A 193 10.85 -27.90 5.28
CA GLY A 193 10.77 -28.77 6.46
C GLY A 193 11.87 -28.59 7.52
N GLY A 194 12.99 -27.97 7.18
CA GLY A 194 14.16 -27.85 8.04
C GLY A 194 14.72 -26.43 8.14
N GLU A 195 14.14 -25.46 7.44
CA GLU A 195 14.64 -24.09 7.40
C GLU A 195 13.71 -23.12 8.13
N CYS A 196 14.31 -22.14 8.82
CA CYS A 196 13.59 -21.10 9.53
C CYS A 196 14.12 -19.72 9.11
N TYR A 197 13.20 -18.81 8.85
CA TYR A 197 13.46 -17.44 8.43
C TYR A 197 12.65 -16.48 9.28
N CYS A 198 13.25 -15.35 9.64
CA CYS A 198 12.58 -14.27 10.35
C CYS A 198 12.64 -12.98 9.52
N GLY A 199 11.77 -12.02 9.83
CA GLY A 199 11.84 -10.71 9.22
C GLY A 199 10.93 -9.68 9.89
N VAL A 200 11.20 -8.42 9.60
CA VAL A 200 10.36 -7.28 10.00
C VAL A 200 9.30 -6.93 8.95
N VAL A 201 9.51 -7.41 7.73
CA VAL A 201 8.61 -7.28 6.57
C VAL A 201 8.68 -8.56 5.73
N ILE A 202 7.63 -8.86 4.98
CA ILE A 202 7.64 -9.88 3.92
C ILE A 202 8.00 -9.16 2.62
N ARG A 203 8.90 -9.67 1.77
CA ARG A 203 9.23 -8.95 0.53
C ARG A 203 8.00 -8.69 -0.36
N ASP A 204 7.98 -7.54 -1.03
CA ASP A 204 6.84 -7.03 -1.80
C ASP A 204 6.54 -7.83 -3.09
N ASP A 205 7.55 -8.53 -3.61
CA ASP A 205 7.49 -9.39 -4.77
C ASP A 205 7.19 -10.87 -4.44
N THR A 206 6.86 -11.14 -3.18
CA THR A 206 6.37 -12.43 -2.71
C THR A 206 4.85 -12.53 -2.86
N ALA A 207 4.34 -13.66 -3.35
CA ALA A 207 2.92 -13.90 -3.53
C ALA A 207 2.38 -14.92 -2.52
N ALA A 208 1.17 -14.68 -2.02
CA ALA A 208 0.41 -15.68 -1.30
C ALA A 208 -0.03 -16.80 -2.26
N VAL A 209 0.15 -18.05 -1.85
CA VAL A 209 -0.15 -19.26 -2.65
C VAL A 209 -0.99 -20.23 -1.82
N PRO A 210 -1.71 -21.18 -2.45
CA PRO A 210 -2.55 -22.12 -1.73
C PRO A 210 -1.78 -22.83 -0.61
N ALA A 211 -2.42 -23.04 0.55
CA ALA A 211 -1.80 -23.72 1.69
C ALA A 211 -1.27 -25.13 1.34
N ALA A 212 -1.84 -25.77 0.31
CA ALA A 212 -1.39 -27.06 -0.21
C ALA A 212 0.05 -27.04 -0.77
N ASP A 213 0.56 -25.88 -1.18
CA ASP A 213 1.95 -25.72 -1.63
C ASP A 213 2.94 -25.76 -0.46
N CYS A 214 2.46 -25.50 0.76
CA CYS A 214 3.22 -25.58 2.01
C CYS A 214 2.92 -26.89 2.76
N ASN A 215 3.09 -28.03 2.10
CA ASN A 215 2.70 -29.34 2.62
C ASN A 215 3.87 -30.22 3.10
N LYS A 216 5.11 -29.71 3.09
CA LYS A 216 6.29 -30.49 3.50
C LYS A 216 6.29 -30.70 5.02
N PRO A 217 6.47 -31.95 5.50
CA PRO A 217 6.63 -32.22 6.92
C PRO A 217 7.82 -31.50 7.54
N CYS A 218 7.67 -31.03 8.77
CA CYS A 218 8.78 -30.54 9.58
C CYS A 218 9.74 -31.70 9.92
N SER A 219 11.05 -31.46 9.90
CA SER A 219 12.07 -32.49 10.15
C SER A 219 12.05 -33.00 11.59
N GLY A 220 11.77 -32.13 12.56
CA GLY A 220 11.61 -32.50 13.98
C GLY A 220 10.18 -32.84 14.40
N ALA A 221 9.19 -32.67 13.52
CA ALA A 221 7.78 -32.95 13.80
C ALA A 221 7.04 -33.35 12.50
N PRO A 222 7.11 -34.62 12.08
CA PRO A 222 6.55 -35.06 10.79
C PRO A 222 5.02 -34.85 10.64
N GLY A 223 4.30 -34.68 11.76
CA GLY A 223 2.87 -34.36 11.76
C GLY A 223 2.55 -32.88 11.47
N GLU A 224 3.53 -31.98 11.54
CA GLU A 224 3.39 -30.55 11.26
C GLU A 224 3.83 -30.21 9.83
N LYS A 225 3.33 -29.09 9.28
CA LYS A 225 3.72 -28.59 7.96
C LYS A 225 4.68 -27.41 8.11
N CYS A 226 5.84 -27.51 7.47
CA CYS A 226 6.92 -26.52 7.53
C CYS A 226 7.32 -26.07 6.11
N GLY A 227 6.38 -25.42 5.41
CA GLY A 227 6.62 -24.91 4.06
C GLY A 227 6.65 -25.98 2.97
N GLY A 228 7.43 -25.71 1.93
CA GLY A 228 7.59 -26.56 0.75
C GLY A 228 8.81 -26.13 -0.06
N ASN A 229 8.92 -26.61 -1.30
CA ASN A 229 10.00 -26.20 -2.20
C ASN A 229 9.79 -24.76 -2.67
N SER A 230 10.63 -23.81 -2.25
CA SER A 230 10.43 -22.38 -2.54
C SER A 230 9.07 -21.87 -2.05
N ARG A 231 8.62 -22.40 -0.89
CA ARG A 231 7.31 -22.14 -0.28
C ARG A 231 7.47 -21.96 1.21
N LEU A 232 7.22 -20.75 1.69
CA LEU A 232 7.38 -20.36 3.09
C LEU A 232 6.01 -20.37 3.77
N THR A 233 5.85 -21.15 4.84
CA THR A 233 4.71 -20.99 5.75
C THR A 233 5.03 -19.85 6.70
N VAL A 234 4.29 -18.75 6.62
CA VAL A 234 4.55 -17.51 7.37
C VAL A 234 3.58 -17.38 8.54
N TYR A 235 4.10 -16.87 9.64
CA TYR A 235 3.41 -16.54 10.87
C TYR A 235 3.69 -15.08 11.24
N VAL A 236 2.75 -14.43 11.92
CA VAL A 236 2.86 -13.03 12.31
C VAL A 236 2.50 -12.81 13.78
N ALA A 237 3.32 -12.05 14.49
CA ALA A 237 3.03 -11.54 15.82
C ALA A 237 2.76 -10.03 15.74
N ASP A 238 1.47 -9.64 15.72
CA ASP A 238 1.08 -8.22 15.60
C ASP A 238 1.59 -7.35 16.76
N LYS A 239 1.82 -7.95 17.94
CA LYS A 239 2.42 -7.26 19.09
C LYS A 239 3.87 -6.80 18.86
N LEU A 240 4.54 -7.35 17.85
CA LEU A 240 5.89 -6.95 17.43
C LEU A 240 5.87 -6.02 16.20
N ARG A 241 4.70 -5.53 15.79
CA ARG A 241 4.56 -4.59 14.67
C ARG A 241 4.30 -3.17 15.17
N SER A 242 4.79 -2.20 14.40
CA SER A 242 4.40 -0.80 14.55
C SER A 242 2.88 -0.65 14.33
N SER A 243 2.22 0.12 15.20
CA SER A 243 0.83 0.57 15.00
C SER A 243 0.69 1.65 13.92
N GLN A 244 1.80 2.19 13.43
CA GLN A 244 1.87 3.15 12.34
C GLN A 244 2.94 2.68 11.32
N PRO A 245 2.72 1.58 10.59
CA PRO A 245 3.67 1.11 9.59
C PRO A 245 3.72 2.07 8.40
N CYS A 246 4.90 2.28 7.82
CA CYS A 246 5.06 3.14 6.67
C CYS A 246 4.84 2.36 5.38
N GLY A 247 3.72 2.61 4.68
CA GLY A 247 3.49 2.23 3.27
C GLY A 247 3.50 0.73 2.91
N TYR A 248 3.89 -0.14 3.85
CA TYR A 248 4.03 -1.57 3.63
C TYR A 248 2.79 -2.33 4.12
N ASN A 249 2.02 -2.89 3.17
CA ASN A 249 0.97 -3.86 3.46
C ASN A 249 1.43 -5.23 2.96
N PRO A 250 1.56 -6.25 3.84
CA PRO A 250 1.90 -7.59 3.41
C PRO A 250 0.81 -8.16 2.48
N PRO A 251 1.17 -9.05 1.54
CA PRO A 251 0.19 -9.67 0.65
C PRO A 251 -0.83 -10.47 1.48
N PRO A 252 -2.15 -10.30 1.26
CA PRO A 252 -3.15 -11.01 2.04
C PRO A 252 -3.09 -12.52 1.74
N PRO A 253 -3.33 -13.38 2.75
CA PRO A 253 -3.36 -14.82 2.50
C PRO A 253 -4.49 -15.24 1.56
N PRO A 254 -4.35 -16.39 0.89
CA PRO A 254 -5.40 -16.89 0.01
C PRO A 254 -6.64 -17.26 0.84
N PRO A 255 -7.85 -17.12 0.28
CA PRO A 255 -9.05 -17.61 0.94
C PRO A 255 -8.96 -19.13 1.18
N PRO A 256 -9.51 -19.65 2.29
CA PRO A 256 -9.54 -21.09 2.52
C PRO A 256 -10.26 -21.80 1.36
N PRO A 257 -9.83 -23.02 0.98
CA PRO A 257 -10.53 -23.80 -0.03
C PRO A 257 -11.99 -24.03 0.43
N PRO A 258 -12.96 -24.06 -0.50
CA PRO A 258 -14.34 -24.35 -0.14
C PRO A 258 -14.40 -25.74 0.50
N SER A 259 -14.86 -25.81 1.75
CA SER A 259 -15.19 -27.09 2.39
C SER A 259 -16.31 -27.75 1.57
N SER A 260 -15.93 -28.72 0.72
CA SER A 260 -16.86 -29.61 0.06
C SER A 260 -17.43 -30.56 1.10
N THR A 261 -18.50 -30.13 1.77
CA THR A 261 -19.38 -31.04 2.49
C THR A 261 -20.14 -31.85 1.43
N PRO A 262 -20.06 -33.19 1.39
CA PRO A 262 -20.86 -33.97 0.45
C PRO A 262 -22.33 -33.86 0.84
N CYS A 263 -23.21 -33.50 -0.11
CA CYS A 263 -24.65 -33.61 0.08
C CYS A 263 -25.05 -35.09 0.19
N PRO A 264 -25.94 -35.47 1.13
CA PRO A 264 -26.52 -36.82 1.14
C PRO A 264 -27.46 -37.00 -0.05
N GLU A 265 -27.38 -38.20 -0.66
CA GLU A 265 -28.18 -38.62 -1.81
C GLU A 265 -29.69 -38.56 -1.52
N SER A 266 -30.43 -38.04 -2.51
CA SER A 266 -31.89 -38.07 -2.58
C SER A 266 -32.41 -39.50 -2.62
N SER A 267 -33.20 -39.90 -1.63
CA SER A 267 -34.12 -41.04 -1.72
C SER A 267 -35.55 -40.52 -1.88
N THR A 268 -36.19 -41.02 -2.92
CA THR A 268 -37.57 -40.75 -3.33
C THR A 268 -38.57 -41.41 -2.39
N SER A 269 -39.52 -40.64 -1.86
CA SER A 269 -40.81 -41.20 -1.44
C SER A 269 -41.96 -40.19 -1.63
N LYS A 270 -43.09 -40.75 -2.04
CA LYS A 270 -44.32 -40.16 -2.57
C LYS A 270 -45.16 -39.46 -1.48
N PRO A 271 -45.86 -38.35 -1.75
CA PRO A 271 -46.74 -37.70 -0.78
C PRO A 271 -48.15 -38.32 -0.73
N PRO A 272 -48.82 -38.35 0.46
CA PRO A 272 -50.24 -38.73 0.59
C PRO A 272 -51.20 -37.52 0.37
N PRO A 273 -52.51 -37.78 0.16
CA PRO A 273 -53.47 -36.79 -0.36
C PRO A 273 -54.05 -35.86 0.74
N PRO A 274 -54.69 -34.73 0.36
CA PRO A 274 -55.14 -33.70 1.30
C PRO A 274 -56.56 -33.95 1.84
N PRO A 275 -56.91 -33.46 3.05
CA PRO A 275 -58.29 -33.36 3.52
C PRO A 275 -58.91 -31.95 3.28
N PRO A 276 -60.25 -31.82 3.36
CA PRO A 276 -61.03 -30.67 2.87
C PRO A 276 -61.25 -29.54 3.90
N PRO A 277 -61.72 -28.35 3.48
CA PRO A 277 -62.17 -27.24 4.37
C PRO A 277 -63.66 -27.45 4.80
N PRO A 278 -64.32 -26.67 5.71
CA PRO A 278 -64.10 -25.25 6.02
C PRO A 278 -64.46 -24.73 7.46
N SER A 279 -64.36 -23.40 7.61
CA SER A 279 -65.24 -22.45 8.34
C SER A 279 -65.03 -22.03 9.82
N SER A 280 -64.62 -20.76 9.93
CA SER A 280 -65.22 -19.62 10.67
C SER A 280 -65.12 -19.44 12.20
N THR A 281 -64.78 -18.18 12.53
CA THR A 281 -65.14 -17.33 13.71
C THR A 281 -64.18 -17.30 14.93
N PRO A 282 -64.20 -16.23 15.76
CA PRO A 282 -63.14 -15.23 15.86
C PRO A 282 -62.38 -15.23 17.20
N CYS A 283 -61.34 -14.38 17.29
CA CYS A 283 -60.44 -14.20 18.44
C CYS A 283 -61.13 -14.10 19.81
N PRO A 284 -60.39 -14.51 20.86
CA PRO A 284 -60.19 -13.61 21.98
C PRO A 284 -58.70 -13.37 22.29
N GLU A 285 -58.45 -12.15 22.74
CA GLU A 285 -57.23 -11.65 23.37
C GLU A 285 -56.74 -12.59 24.49
N SER A 286 -55.45 -12.88 24.48
CA SER A 286 -54.70 -13.17 25.69
C SER A 286 -53.23 -12.81 25.48
N SER A 287 -52.81 -11.85 26.29
CA SER A 287 -51.45 -11.42 26.52
C SER A 287 -50.53 -12.60 26.79
N ASN A 288 -49.55 -12.80 25.92
CA ASN A 288 -48.32 -13.51 26.25
C ASN A 288 -47.17 -12.82 25.54
N THR A 289 -46.38 -12.10 26.34
CA THR A 289 -45.12 -11.48 25.96
C THR A 289 -44.13 -12.57 25.54
N LYS A 290 -44.13 -12.94 24.26
CA LYS A 290 -43.02 -13.69 23.67
C LYS A 290 -42.01 -12.68 23.16
N THR A 291 -40.92 -12.55 23.89
CA THR A 291 -39.71 -11.85 23.45
C THR A 291 -39.12 -12.61 22.26
N THR A 292 -39.61 -12.32 21.05
CA THR A 292 -38.90 -12.67 19.82
C THR A 292 -37.68 -11.77 19.76
N SER A 293 -36.51 -12.35 20.05
CA SER A 293 -35.21 -11.73 19.82
C SER A 293 -35.08 -11.37 18.34
N THR A 294 -35.37 -10.12 18.00
CA THR A 294 -35.18 -9.55 16.66
C THR A 294 -33.68 -9.57 16.35
N ILE A 295 -33.28 -10.41 15.40
CA ILE A 295 -31.93 -10.42 14.83
C ILE A 295 -31.83 -9.17 13.95
N CYS A 296 -31.01 -8.20 14.35
CA CYS A 296 -30.67 -7.06 13.50
C CYS A 296 -29.41 -7.39 12.67
N TYR A 297 -29.49 -7.16 11.36
CA TYR A 297 -28.38 -7.34 10.44
C TYR A 297 -27.46 -6.11 10.46
N ALA A 298 -26.17 -6.31 10.72
CA ALA A 298 -25.14 -5.30 10.46
C ALA A 298 -24.36 -5.71 9.20
N THR A 299 -24.38 -4.87 8.17
CA THR A 299 -23.61 -5.08 6.95
C THR A 299 -22.30 -4.30 7.03
N THR A 300 -21.18 -4.98 7.24
CA THR A 300 -19.86 -4.35 7.08
C THR A 300 -19.40 -4.53 5.63
N THR A 301 -19.42 -3.44 4.86
CA THR A 301 -18.79 -3.42 3.54
C THR A 301 -17.28 -3.31 3.68
N VAL A 302 -16.55 -4.38 3.40
CA VAL A 302 -15.11 -4.28 3.08
C VAL A 302 -15.01 -3.56 1.73
N ALA A 303 -14.26 -2.45 1.68
CA ALA A 303 -14.08 -1.70 0.43
C ALA A 303 -13.37 -2.59 -0.62
N PRO A 304 -13.88 -2.64 -1.86
CA PRO A 304 -13.40 -3.59 -2.86
C PRO A 304 -12.10 -3.17 -3.54
N THR A 305 -11.52 -4.19 -4.18
CA THR A 305 -10.45 -4.24 -5.17
C THR A 305 -10.32 -3.01 -6.07
N CYS A 306 -9.08 -2.58 -6.30
CA CYS A 306 -8.74 -1.55 -7.27
C CYS A 306 -9.29 -1.92 -8.64
N GLU A 307 -10.28 -1.18 -9.14
CA GLU A 307 -10.84 -1.40 -10.48
C GLU A 307 -9.84 -1.05 -11.58
N TYR A 308 -8.91 -0.13 -11.27
CA TYR A 308 -7.77 0.20 -12.09
C TYR A 308 -6.59 0.56 -11.19
N ARG A 309 -5.41 0.00 -11.48
CA ARG A 309 -4.20 0.22 -10.69
C ARG A 309 -3.07 0.74 -11.57
N CYS A 310 -2.39 1.78 -11.11
CA CYS A 310 -1.16 2.29 -11.69
C CYS A 310 -0.14 2.37 -10.55
N GLY A 311 0.83 1.46 -10.51
CA GLY A 311 1.85 1.43 -9.46
C GLY A 311 1.23 1.40 -8.07
N ASN A 312 1.59 2.36 -7.23
CA ASN A 312 1.09 2.49 -5.86
C ASN A 312 -0.32 3.09 -5.77
N TRP A 313 -0.84 3.62 -6.88
CA TRP A 313 -2.15 4.24 -6.92
C TRP A 313 -3.24 3.26 -7.36
N CYS A 314 -4.41 3.46 -6.76
CA CYS A 314 -5.59 2.63 -6.92
C CYS A 314 -6.81 3.51 -7.15
N ALA A 315 -7.53 3.27 -8.24
CA ALA A 315 -8.79 3.94 -8.50
C ALA A 315 -9.85 3.48 -7.50
N SER A 316 -10.50 4.44 -6.85
CA SER A 316 -11.77 4.22 -6.19
C SER A 316 -12.79 3.66 -7.19
N PRO A 317 -13.51 2.59 -6.81
CA PRO A 317 -14.47 1.92 -7.68
C PRO A 317 -15.48 2.88 -8.29
N LEU A 318 -15.68 2.81 -9.59
CA LEU A 318 -16.72 3.58 -10.27
C LEU A 318 -18.11 3.15 -9.75
N PRO A 319 -19.11 4.03 -9.71
CA PRO A 319 -20.47 3.64 -9.36
C PRO A 319 -20.99 2.60 -10.33
N ASN A 320 -21.91 1.73 -9.91
CA ASN A 320 -22.66 0.90 -10.84
C ASN A 320 -23.63 1.78 -11.65
N TRP A 321 -23.83 1.46 -12.93
CA TRP A 321 -24.80 2.12 -13.79
C TRP A 321 -25.65 1.13 -14.58
N GLY A 322 -26.89 1.55 -14.86
CA GLY A 322 -27.87 0.85 -15.72
C GLY A 322 -28.46 1.75 -16.82
N ASP A 323 -28.05 3.03 -16.85
CA ASP A 323 -28.55 4.07 -17.75
C ASP A 323 -27.41 5.04 -18.13
N VAL A 324 -27.69 5.91 -19.11
CA VAL A 324 -26.70 6.87 -19.63
C VAL A 324 -26.27 7.87 -18.56
N SER A 325 -27.20 8.30 -17.69
CA SER A 325 -26.92 9.28 -16.63
C SER A 325 -25.95 8.72 -15.58
N GLY A 326 -26.22 7.51 -15.06
CA GLY A 326 -25.31 6.79 -14.18
C GLY A 326 -23.98 6.46 -14.83
N CYS A 327 -23.97 6.16 -16.14
CA CYS A 327 -22.74 5.96 -16.89
C CYS A 327 -21.89 7.23 -16.94
N LYS A 328 -22.50 8.39 -17.22
CA LYS A 328 -21.81 9.69 -17.22
C LYS A 328 -21.32 10.07 -15.82
N ALA A 329 -22.04 9.70 -14.77
CA ALA A 329 -21.56 9.83 -13.40
C ALA A 329 -20.33 8.94 -13.14
N GLY A 330 -20.32 7.71 -13.67
CA GLY A 330 -19.16 6.81 -13.66
C GLY A 330 -17.94 7.39 -14.39
N TYR A 331 -18.14 7.94 -15.58
CA TYR A 331 -17.09 8.67 -16.30
C TYR A 331 -16.55 9.85 -15.48
N SER A 332 -17.45 10.63 -14.88
CA SER A 332 -17.07 11.79 -14.08
C SER A 332 -16.18 11.40 -12.90
N GLN A 333 -16.57 10.36 -12.15
CA GLN A 333 -15.73 9.83 -11.06
C GLN A 333 -14.40 9.26 -11.55
N CYS A 334 -14.35 8.69 -12.76
CA CYS A 334 -13.10 8.23 -13.37
C CYS A 334 -12.16 9.41 -13.64
N LYS A 335 -12.65 10.47 -14.31
CA LYS A 335 -11.81 11.62 -14.67
C LYS A 335 -11.30 12.42 -13.47
N LEU A 336 -12.10 12.54 -12.40
CA LEU A 336 -11.67 13.23 -11.18
C LEU A 336 -10.47 12.56 -10.50
N GLN A 337 -10.21 11.29 -10.81
CA GLN A 337 -9.16 10.49 -10.20
C GLN A 337 -7.83 10.51 -10.97
N VAL A 338 -7.79 11.08 -12.18
CA VAL A 338 -6.61 11.05 -13.06
C VAL A 338 -5.40 11.75 -12.41
N ASN A 339 -5.61 12.91 -11.81
CA ASN A 339 -4.56 13.62 -11.08
C ASN A 339 -4.08 12.84 -9.85
N ALA A 340 -5.00 12.18 -9.13
CA ALA A 340 -4.62 11.28 -8.04
C ALA A 340 -3.74 10.13 -8.52
N CYS A 341 -3.95 9.64 -9.75
CA CYS A 341 -3.07 8.66 -10.37
C CYS A 341 -1.65 9.21 -10.54
N TYR A 342 -1.49 10.32 -11.27
CA TYR A 342 -0.17 10.88 -11.54
C TYR A 342 0.60 11.19 -10.27
N LYS A 343 -0.09 11.77 -9.28
CA LYS A 343 0.49 12.13 -7.99
C LYS A 343 0.95 10.94 -7.16
N ASN A 344 0.20 9.83 -7.17
CA ASN A 344 0.37 8.74 -6.20
C ASN A 344 0.87 7.42 -6.79
N ALA A 345 0.93 7.27 -8.13
CA ALA A 345 1.32 6.02 -8.78
C ALA A 345 2.81 5.69 -8.60
N GLY A 346 3.65 6.72 -8.52
CA GLY A 346 5.11 6.60 -8.44
C GLY A 346 5.75 6.21 -9.79
N TRP A 347 7.01 6.60 -10.01
CA TRP A 347 7.74 6.27 -11.23
C TRP A 347 8.25 4.80 -11.21
N PRO A 348 8.21 4.06 -12.33
CA PRO A 348 7.77 4.45 -13.67
C PRO A 348 6.25 4.32 -13.90
N ALA A 349 5.50 3.79 -12.95
CA ALA A 349 4.09 3.48 -13.12
C ALA A 349 3.17 4.70 -13.33
N ALA A 350 3.60 5.90 -12.94
CA ALA A 350 2.91 7.15 -13.23
C ALA A 350 2.80 7.42 -14.76
N MET A 351 3.66 6.81 -15.58
CA MET A 351 3.48 6.84 -17.04
C MET A 351 2.23 6.09 -17.50
N GLU A 352 1.70 5.15 -16.71
CA GLU A 352 0.51 4.38 -17.04
C GLU A 352 -0.80 5.11 -16.65
N CYS A 353 -0.69 6.29 -16.03
CA CYS A 353 -1.85 7.11 -15.70
C CYS A 353 -2.50 7.75 -16.93
N SER A 354 -1.76 7.89 -18.04
CA SER A 354 -2.32 8.27 -19.34
C SER A 354 -3.20 7.16 -19.93
N ASP A 355 -2.85 5.89 -19.68
CA ASP A 355 -3.69 4.74 -20.05
C ASP A 355 -4.97 4.73 -19.22
N TYR A 356 -4.88 5.04 -17.92
CA TYR A 356 -6.07 5.22 -17.07
C TYR A 356 -6.96 6.34 -17.59
N ASP A 357 -6.38 7.48 -17.98
CA ASP A 357 -7.16 8.60 -18.52
C ASP A 357 -7.85 8.26 -19.86
N SER A 358 -7.14 7.52 -20.71
CA SER A 358 -7.68 6.98 -21.97
C SER A 358 -8.80 5.98 -21.71
N TRP A 359 -8.66 5.18 -20.65
CA TRP A 359 -9.69 4.25 -20.21
C TRP A 359 -10.93 4.99 -19.69
N CYS A 360 -10.77 6.07 -18.92
CA CYS A 360 -11.87 6.97 -18.55
C CYS A 360 -12.56 7.55 -19.79
N SER A 361 -11.80 7.96 -20.81
CA SER A 361 -12.36 8.44 -22.07
C SER A 361 -13.16 7.36 -22.82
N SER A 362 -12.75 6.09 -22.69
CA SER A 362 -13.51 4.95 -23.21
C SER A 362 -14.85 4.76 -22.48
N VAL A 363 -14.92 5.04 -21.16
CA VAL A 363 -16.20 5.09 -20.43
C VAL A 363 -17.10 6.17 -21.03
N ASN A 364 -16.58 7.38 -21.28
CA ASN A 364 -17.36 8.47 -21.85
C ASN A 364 -17.96 8.13 -23.24
N GLY A 365 -17.13 7.51 -24.09
CA GLY A 365 -17.52 7.04 -25.42
C GLY A 365 -18.59 5.95 -25.35
N TYR A 366 -18.44 4.99 -24.44
CA TYR A 366 -19.46 3.98 -24.18
C TYR A 366 -20.80 4.61 -23.76
N CYS A 367 -20.77 5.60 -22.85
CA CYS A 367 -21.97 6.30 -22.43
C CYS A 367 -22.63 7.10 -23.58
N GLY A 368 -21.84 7.67 -24.49
CA GLY A 368 -22.34 8.43 -25.64
C GLY A 368 -23.01 7.56 -26.70
N GLY A 369 -22.59 6.30 -26.84
CA GLY A 369 -23.15 5.34 -27.79
C GLY A 369 -24.42 4.61 -27.32
N GLY A 370 -25.00 4.98 -26.18
CA GLY A 370 -26.19 4.29 -25.61
C GLY A 370 -25.91 2.89 -25.07
N GLY A 371 -24.62 2.52 -24.94
CA GLY A 371 -24.22 1.15 -24.69
C GLY A 371 -24.37 0.26 -25.93
N THR A 372 -23.54 -0.78 -26.00
CA THR A 372 -23.53 -1.70 -27.14
C THR A 372 -24.78 -2.56 -27.19
N ASN A 373 -25.48 -2.60 -28.33
CA ASN A 373 -26.67 -3.43 -28.57
C ASN A 373 -27.81 -3.19 -27.55
N GLY A 374 -27.99 -1.95 -27.07
CA GLY A 374 -29.07 -1.59 -26.13
C GLY A 374 -28.81 -1.98 -24.67
N LYS A 375 -27.60 -2.42 -24.31
CA LYS A 375 -27.19 -2.68 -22.93
C LYS A 375 -26.34 -1.52 -22.41
N CYS A 376 -26.82 -0.80 -21.40
CA CYS A 376 -26.08 0.27 -20.73
C CYS A 376 -25.73 -0.16 -19.30
N SER A 377 -24.75 -1.07 -19.12
CA SER A 377 -24.36 -1.54 -17.80
C SER A 377 -22.86 -1.50 -17.58
N LYS A 378 -22.44 -1.28 -16.33
CA LYS A 378 -21.02 -1.34 -15.95
C LYS A 378 -20.40 -2.69 -16.27
N SER A 379 -21.15 -3.77 -16.06
CA SER A 379 -20.69 -5.13 -16.35
C SER A 379 -20.44 -5.38 -17.84
N ASP A 380 -21.28 -4.86 -18.75
CA ASP A 380 -21.08 -4.96 -20.19
C ASP A 380 -19.85 -4.16 -20.65
N PHE A 381 -19.68 -2.94 -20.13
CA PHE A 381 -18.46 -2.16 -20.36
C PHE A 381 -17.22 -2.93 -19.87
N TRP A 382 -17.26 -3.48 -18.66
CA TRP A 382 -16.14 -4.20 -18.06
C TRP A 382 -15.76 -5.46 -18.85
N GLY A 383 -16.75 -6.18 -19.39
CA GLY A 383 -16.50 -7.34 -20.25
C GLY A 383 -15.76 -6.99 -21.55
N LYS A 384 -15.83 -5.74 -22.01
CA LYS A 384 -15.21 -5.27 -23.28
C LYS A 384 -13.92 -4.50 -23.05
N LYS A 385 -13.86 -3.73 -21.97
CA LYS A 385 -12.76 -2.85 -21.59
C LYS A 385 -12.45 -3.05 -20.10
N PRO A 386 -11.93 -4.23 -19.71
CA PRO A 386 -11.60 -4.49 -18.32
C PRO A 386 -10.56 -3.48 -17.82
N GLY A 387 -10.71 -3.04 -16.58
CA GLY A 387 -9.71 -2.20 -15.92
C GLY A 387 -8.45 -2.98 -15.54
N LYS A 388 -7.36 -2.27 -15.28
CA LYS A 388 -6.03 -2.84 -14.95
C LYS A 388 -5.88 -3.12 -13.45
N GLY A 389 -6.78 -3.93 -12.88
CA GLY A 389 -6.79 -4.27 -11.46
C GLY A 389 -7.58 -5.55 -11.19
N SER A 390 -7.09 -6.37 -10.25
CA SER A 390 -7.56 -7.73 -10.02
C SER A 390 -9.04 -7.79 -9.61
N SER A 391 -9.90 -8.20 -10.54
CA SER A 391 -11.30 -8.67 -10.37
C SER A 391 -12.35 -7.71 -9.77
N PRO A 392 -13.63 -7.81 -10.23
CA PRO A 392 -14.73 -6.96 -9.77
C PRO A 392 -15.02 -7.08 -8.26
N PRO A 393 -15.66 -6.06 -7.66
CA PRO A 393 -15.90 -5.97 -6.23
C PRO A 393 -16.60 -7.22 -5.65
N LYS A 394 -16.03 -7.81 -4.60
CA LYS A 394 -16.70 -8.83 -3.77
C LYS A 394 -17.13 -8.21 -2.45
N THR A 395 -18.43 -8.23 -2.19
CA THR A 395 -19.03 -7.85 -0.92
C THR A 395 -19.05 -9.06 0.02
N THR A 396 -18.38 -8.96 1.17
CA THR A 396 -18.46 -9.98 2.22
C THR A 396 -19.39 -9.47 3.32
N VAL A 397 -20.45 -10.23 3.63
CA VAL A 397 -21.37 -9.94 4.73
C VAL A 397 -20.85 -10.65 5.98
N ILE A 398 -20.61 -9.92 7.07
CA ILE A 398 -20.20 -10.48 8.36
C ILE A 398 -21.35 -10.30 9.36
N THR A 399 -21.80 -11.40 9.95
CA THR A 399 -22.90 -11.42 10.92
C THR A 399 -22.35 -11.35 12.35
N VAL A 400 -22.70 -10.31 13.12
CA VAL A 400 -22.38 -10.21 14.55
C VAL A 400 -23.59 -9.75 15.38
N PRO A 401 -23.85 -10.34 16.56
CA PRO A 401 -24.95 -9.92 17.45
C PRO A 401 -24.55 -8.71 18.33
N CYS A 402 -25.38 -7.66 18.35
CA CYS A 402 -25.15 -6.43 19.14
C CYS A 402 -26.30 -6.08 20.09
N LYS A 403 -25.96 -5.34 21.16
CA LYS A 403 -26.85 -4.72 22.19
C LYS A 403 -27.62 -3.52 21.61
N PRO A 404 -28.89 -3.27 22.01
CA PRO A 404 -29.73 -2.25 21.39
C PRO A 404 -29.24 -0.81 21.68
N THR A 405 -28.89 -0.11 20.61
CA THR A 405 -28.72 1.35 20.52
C THR A 405 -29.54 1.80 19.31
N PRO A 406 -30.23 2.96 19.34
CA PRO A 406 -31.06 3.41 18.23
C PRO A 406 -30.30 3.41 16.90
N THR A 407 -30.89 2.71 15.94
CA THR A 407 -30.41 2.46 14.59
C THR A 407 -30.18 3.77 13.82
N PRO A 408 -28.97 4.05 13.30
CA PRO A 408 -28.85 4.95 12.17
C PRO A 408 -29.34 4.21 10.92
N THR A 409 -30.39 4.74 10.28
CA THR A 409 -30.82 4.34 8.95
C THR A 409 -29.60 4.34 8.01
N PRO A 410 -29.31 3.28 7.24
CA PRO A 410 -28.25 3.30 6.25
C PRO A 410 -28.69 4.22 5.11
N SER A 411 -28.42 5.51 5.26
CA SER A 411 -28.50 6.45 4.17
C SER A 411 -27.30 6.19 3.27
N SER A 412 -27.50 5.39 2.22
CA SER A 412 -26.70 5.46 1.00
C SER A 412 -26.97 6.84 0.36
N THR A 413 -26.43 7.88 0.99
CA THR A 413 -26.40 9.21 0.38
C THR A 413 -25.32 9.13 -0.67
N LYS A 414 -25.68 8.72 -1.90
CA LYS A 414 -24.79 8.82 -3.07
C LYS A 414 -24.28 10.25 -3.08
N CYS A 415 -22.99 10.45 -2.77
CA CYS A 415 -22.40 11.77 -2.89
C CYS A 415 -22.53 12.18 -4.36
N PRO A 416 -23.12 13.35 -4.65
CA PRO A 416 -23.32 13.78 -6.02
C PRO A 416 -21.94 13.92 -6.70
N ILE A 417 -21.81 13.39 -7.92
CA ILE A 417 -20.54 13.33 -8.65
C ILE A 417 -20.51 14.51 -9.64
N PRO A 418 -19.59 15.47 -9.48
CA PRO A 418 -19.55 16.66 -10.32
C PRO A 418 -19.04 16.33 -11.71
N THR A 419 -19.55 17.03 -12.70
CA THR A 419 -19.02 16.97 -14.06
C THR A 419 -17.55 17.40 -14.06
N PRO A 420 -16.65 16.69 -14.77
CA PRO A 420 -15.22 16.99 -14.78
C PRO A 420 -14.89 18.21 -15.68
N THR A 421 -15.70 19.27 -15.60
CA THR A 421 -15.44 20.53 -16.27
C THR A 421 -14.49 21.35 -15.41
N ASN A 422 -13.29 21.61 -15.91
CA ASN A 422 -12.29 22.36 -15.19
C ASN A 422 -12.66 23.85 -15.14
N ILE A 423 -12.70 24.43 -13.94
CA ILE A 423 -12.83 25.87 -13.73
C ILE A 423 -11.56 26.59 -14.21
N CYS A 424 -10.42 25.91 -14.09
CA CYS A 424 -9.13 26.41 -14.52
C CYS A 424 -8.88 26.12 -16.00
N LYS A 425 -8.15 27.01 -16.65
CA LYS A 425 -7.80 26.92 -18.07
C LYS A 425 -6.40 26.36 -18.24
N GLN A 426 -6.25 25.35 -19.08
CA GLN A 426 -4.95 24.91 -19.58
C GLN A 426 -4.37 26.02 -20.48
N PRO A 427 -3.11 26.45 -20.29
CA PRO A 427 -2.47 27.45 -21.15
C PRO A 427 -2.16 26.91 -22.56
N THR A 428 -1.99 27.86 -23.49
CA THR A 428 -1.51 27.60 -24.86
C THR A 428 -0.24 28.38 -25.09
N ASN A 429 0.78 27.72 -25.64
CA ASN A 429 2.01 28.35 -26.08
C ASN A 429 2.52 27.67 -27.35
N ASN A 430 2.39 28.37 -28.49
CA ASN A 430 2.78 27.84 -29.79
C ASN A 430 4.30 27.64 -29.93
N GLN A 431 5.11 28.47 -29.25
CA GLN A 431 6.57 28.36 -29.29
C GLN A 431 7.06 27.08 -28.60
N TYR A 432 6.43 26.69 -27.49
CA TYR A 432 6.76 25.46 -26.77
C TYR A 432 5.87 24.27 -27.16
N GLY A 433 4.91 24.48 -28.06
CA GLY A 433 4.12 23.44 -28.72
C GLY A 433 3.04 22.79 -27.86
N TYR A 434 2.61 23.42 -26.76
CA TYR A 434 1.56 22.91 -25.88
C TYR A 434 0.27 23.74 -25.94
N ALA A 435 -0.86 23.07 -25.74
CA ALA A 435 -2.21 23.62 -25.80
C ALA A 435 -3.19 22.72 -25.00
N PRO A 436 -4.45 23.13 -24.78
CA PRO A 436 -5.50 22.22 -24.31
C PRO A 436 -5.58 20.93 -25.15
N GLY A 437 -5.52 19.77 -24.50
CA GLY A 437 -5.47 18.44 -25.15
C GLY A 437 -4.09 18.05 -25.68
N LYS A 438 -3.08 18.93 -25.54
CA LYS A 438 -1.67 18.65 -25.84
C LYS A 438 -0.76 19.34 -24.82
N PRO A 439 -0.84 19.01 -23.52
CA PRO A 439 0.00 19.61 -22.48
C PRO A 439 1.45 19.07 -22.53
N VAL A 440 2.36 19.69 -21.78
CA VAL A 440 3.74 19.23 -21.68
C VAL A 440 3.76 17.85 -21.01
N GLY A 441 4.46 16.89 -21.61
CA GLY A 441 4.53 15.52 -21.11
C GLY A 441 3.21 14.74 -21.14
N GLY A 442 2.16 15.26 -21.81
CA GLY A 442 0.83 14.64 -21.81
C GLY A 442 0.10 14.73 -20.46
N ILE A 443 0.56 15.59 -19.54
CA ILE A 443 -0.04 15.78 -18.22
C ILE A 443 -1.04 16.93 -18.25
N ASP A 444 -2.33 16.63 -18.33
CA ASP A 444 -3.39 17.66 -18.32
C ASP A 444 -3.53 18.36 -16.97
N LEU A 445 -4.07 19.59 -17.00
CA LEU A 445 -4.31 20.37 -15.81
C LEU A 445 -5.31 19.63 -14.90
N PRO A 446 -4.96 19.38 -13.62
CA PRO A 446 -5.85 18.73 -12.67
C PRO A 446 -7.21 19.41 -12.58
N VAL A 447 -8.25 18.59 -12.51
CA VAL A 447 -9.64 19.07 -12.51
C VAL A 447 -9.94 19.80 -11.20
N LEU A 448 -10.13 21.12 -11.28
CA LEU A 448 -10.79 21.92 -10.26
C LEU A 448 -12.26 22.08 -10.65
N THR A 449 -13.17 21.46 -9.90
CA THR A 449 -14.62 21.52 -10.17
C THR A 449 -15.40 21.61 -8.86
N CYS A 450 -16.72 21.43 -8.91
CA CYS A 450 -17.58 21.49 -7.74
C CYS A 450 -17.22 20.46 -6.68
N ASN A 451 -17.39 20.85 -5.42
CA ASN A 451 -17.18 19.97 -4.28
C ASN A 451 -18.34 18.96 -4.16
N ASN A 452 -18.00 17.68 -4.05
CA ASN A 452 -18.92 16.56 -3.93
C ASN A 452 -19.28 16.21 -2.47
N LEU A 453 -18.70 16.90 -1.48
CA LEU A 453 -18.94 16.64 -0.06
C LEU A 453 -19.81 17.74 0.55
N ALA A 454 -20.97 17.37 1.07
CA ALA A 454 -21.92 18.33 1.66
C ALA A 454 -21.32 19.06 2.86
N LYS A 455 -20.48 18.37 3.65
CA LYS A 455 -19.91 18.86 4.91
C LYS A 455 -19.06 20.12 4.76
N ASP A 456 -18.38 20.28 3.63
CA ASP A 456 -17.45 21.38 3.35
C ASP A 456 -17.85 22.19 2.10
N PHE A 457 -18.99 21.89 1.48
CA PHE A 457 -19.49 22.65 0.32
C PHE A 457 -19.78 24.12 0.65
N GLY A 458 -20.37 24.39 1.83
CA GLY A 458 -20.75 25.75 2.23
C GLY A 458 -19.54 26.70 2.40
N SER A 459 -18.42 26.18 2.89
CA SER A 459 -17.17 26.93 3.05
C SER A 459 -16.27 26.86 1.81
N GLY A 460 -16.37 25.79 1.03
CA GLY A 460 -15.55 25.55 -0.16
C GLY A 460 -16.33 24.83 -1.27
N PRO A 461 -17.04 25.57 -2.14
CA PRO A 461 -17.83 24.96 -3.22
C PRO A 461 -16.95 24.42 -4.35
N PHE A 462 -15.67 24.76 -4.41
CA PHE A 462 -14.71 24.25 -5.39
C PHE A 462 -13.75 23.25 -4.74
N LYS A 463 -13.36 22.20 -5.46
CA LYS A 463 -12.48 21.15 -4.97
C LYS A 463 -11.48 20.73 -6.04
N LEU A 464 -10.23 20.58 -5.61
CA LEU A 464 -9.13 20.07 -6.43
C LEU A 464 -8.92 18.59 -6.08
N TYR A 465 -9.21 17.71 -7.03
CA TYR A 465 -9.20 16.26 -6.78
C TYR A 465 -7.78 15.69 -6.97
N THR A 466 -7.08 15.48 -5.84
CA THR A 466 -5.68 15.01 -5.77
C THR A 466 -5.52 13.64 -5.11
N ASP A 467 -6.61 13.05 -4.61
CA ASP A 467 -6.67 11.75 -3.96
C ASP A 467 -7.94 11.02 -4.41
N SER A 468 -7.90 9.69 -4.42
CA SER A 468 -9.08 8.87 -4.73
C SER A 468 -10.20 9.07 -3.68
N ASP A 469 -9.82 9.41 -2.44
CA ASP A 469 -10.71 9.86 -1.38
C ASP A 469 -10.91 11.38 -1.42
N SER A 470 -12.08 11.81 -1.88
CA SER A 470 -12.47 13.23 -1.97
C SER A 470 -12.45 13.98 -0.64
N SER A 471 -12.43 13.28 0.50
CA SER A 471 -12.33 13.90 1.83
C SER A 471 -10.92 14.37 2.18
N LYS A 472 -9.90 13.85 1.49
CA LYS A 472 -8.50 14.27 1.59
C LYS A 472 -8.15 15.38 0.59
N CYS A 473 -9.05 15.65 -0.35
CA CYS A 473 -8.88 16.67 -1.37
C CYS A 473 -9.17 18.07 -0.81
N LYS A 474 -8.39 19.06 -1.24
CA LYS A 474 -8.52 20.45 -0.76
C LYS A 474 -9.75 21.13 -1.37
N SER A 475 -10.53 21.80 -0.50
CA SER A 475 -11.70 22.61 -0.85
C SER A 475 -11.35 24.09 -0.81
N TYR A 476 -11.97 24.88 -1.69
CA TYR A 476 -11.65 26.30 -1.88
C TYR A 476 -12.92 27.16 -1.84
N PRO A 477 -12.90 28.23 -1.04
CA PRO A 477 -13.94 29.27 -1.08
C PRO A 477 -14.05 29.94 -2.44
N ARG A 478 -15.20 30.56 -2.75
CA ARG A 478 -15.42 31.24 -4.04
C ARG A 478 -14.39 32.34 -4.34
N ASN A 479 -14.04 33.13 -3.33
CA ASN A 479 -13.05 34.20 -3.43
C ASN A 479 -11.60 33.70 -3.56
N GLN A 480 -11.36 32.39 -3.43
CA GLN A 480 -10.05 31.76 -3.54
C GLN A 480 -9.89 30.98 -4.86
N CYS A 481 -10.78 31.18 -5.84
CA CYS A 481 -10.75 30.45 -7.11
C CYS A 481 -9.44 30.67 -7.89
N THR A 482 -8.85 31.87 -7.87
CA THR A 482 -7.55 32.12 -8.49
C THR A 482 -6.46 31.29 -7.81
N ASN A 483 -6.42 31.26 -6.49
CA ASN A 483 -5.45 30.45 -5.73
C ASN A 483 -5.66 28.95 -5.94
N ALA A 484 -6.92 28.51 -6.07
CA ALA A 484 -7.26 27.14 -6.41
C ALA A 484 -6.69 26.72 -7.77
N CYS A 485 -6.73 27.62 -8.76
CA CYS A 485 -6.11 27.38 -10.06
C CYS A 485 -4.59 27.42 -10.03
N VAL A 486 -3.98 28.28 -9.20
CA VAL A 486 -2.53 28.26 -8.98
C VAL A 486 -2.09 26.93 -8.38
N ASP A 487 -2.83 26.41 -7.40
CA ASP A 487 -2.57 25.08 -6.82
C ASP A 487 -2.73 23.98 -7.87
N ALA A 488 -3.76 24.04 -8.73
CA ALA A 488 -3.90 23.10 -9.85
C ALA A 488 -2.72 23.17 -10.85
N CYS A 489 -2.26 24.37 -11.20
CA CYS A 489 -1.07 24.55 -12.04
C CYS A 489 0.18 23.95 -11.38
N LYS A 490 0.30 24.08 -10.06
CA LYS A 490 1.44 23.53 -9.29
C LYS A 490 1.41 22.00 -9.25
N GLU A 491 0.24 21.39 -9.10
CA GLU A 491 0.09 19.93 -9.20
C GLU A 491 0.47 19.45 -10.61
N GLN A 492 0.02 20.12 -11.68
CA GLN A 492 0.45 19.82 -13.07
C GLN A 492 1.98 19.91 -13.24
N LEU A 493 2.62 20.93 -12.66
CA LEU A 493 4.08 21.07 -12.68
C LEU A 493 4.78 19.89 -12.00
N ASN A 494 4.29 19.49 -10.83
CA ASN A 494 4.87 18.39 -10.06
C ASN A 494 4.77 17.08 -10.83
N ASP A 495 3.59 16.80 -11.39
CA ASP A 495 3.35 15.60 -12.20
C ASP A 495 4.18 15.61 -13.48
N CYS A 496 4.28 16.75 -14.16
CA CYS A 496 5.17 16.94 -15.32
C CYS A 496 6.63 16.63 -14.97
N LYS A 497 7.12 17.08 -13.82
CA LYS A 497 8.48 16.76 -13.37
C LYS A 497 8.64 15.29 -12.98
N ALA A 498 7.67 14.73 -12.26
CA ALA A 498 7.69 13.36 -11.79
C ALA A 498 7.63 12.32 -12.92
N VAL A 499 7.02 12.69 -14.05
CA VAL A 499 6.81 11.81 -15.20
C VAL A 499 7.71 12.20 -16.37
N TYR A 500 7.53 13.38 -16.95
CA TYR A 500 8.22 13.76 -18.19
C TYR A 500 9.70 14.05 -17.99
N VAL A 501 10.07 14.87 -17.00
CA VAL A 501 11.49 15.17 -16.72
C VAL A 501 12.23 13.91 -16.28
N LYS A 502 11.62 13.08 -15.43
CA LYS A 502 12.20 11.81 -15.00
C LYS A 502 12.35 10.82 -16.15
N GLY A 503 11.40 10.78 -17.08
CA GLY A 503 11.50 10.03 -18.34
C GLY A 503 12.65 10.50 -19.24
N CYS A 504 12.86 11.81 -19.36
CA CYS A 504 13.98 12.38 -20.12
C CYS A 504 15.35 12.25 -19.41
N SER A 505 15.36 12.00 -18.08
CA SER A 505 16.58 11.83 -17.28
C SER A 505 17.04 10.37 -17.21
N GLY A 506 16.10 9.44 -17.31
CA GLY A 506 16.35 8.01 -17.27
C GLY A 506 16.55 7.47 -18.67
N GLY A 507 17.81 7.34 -19.11
CA GLY A 507 18.13 6.24 -20.02
C GLY A 507 17.61 4.96 -19.37
N VAL A 508 16.69 4.27 -20.04
CA VAL A 508 16.15 2.99 -19.56
C VAL A 508 17.34 2.08 -19.24
N PRO A 509 17.42 1.41 -18.07
CA PRO A 509 18.53 0.52 -17.77
C PRO A 509 18.59 -0.59 -18.83
N GLY A 510 19.60 -0.52 -19.71
CA GLY A 510 19.77 -1.42 -20.86
C GLY A 510 19.81 -0.75 -22.25
N GLY A 511 19.45 0.53 -22.37
CA GLY A 511 19.61 1.29 -23.61
C GLY A 511 20.83 2.19 -23.53
N ASN A 512 21.90 1.88 -24.26
CA ASN A 512 22.95 2.86 -24.53
C ASN A 512 22.31 4.13 -25.08
N GLY A 513 22.67 5.27 -24.49
CA GLY A 513 22.21 6.58 -24.92
C GLY A 513 22.56 6.82 -26.38
N HIS A 514 21.61 6.57 -27.26
CA HIS A 514 21.62 7.07 -28.62
C HIS A 514 20.23 7.59 -28.95
N SER A 515 20.17 8.86 -29.34
CA SER A 515 19.07 9.42 -30.11
C SER A 515 18.73 8.47 -31.27
N TYR A 516 17.56 7.84 -31.24
CA TYR A 516 17.10 7.06 -32.38
C TYR A 516 16.57 8.00 -33.47
N GLY A 517 17.49 8.48 -34.29
CA GLY A 517 17.18 8.89 -35.65
C GLY A 517 17.11 7.68 -36.57
N GLY A 518 15.91 7.32 -37.02
CA GLY A 518 15.63 6.79 -38.36
C GLY A 518 16.05 5.34 -38.76
N ARG A 519 15.07 4.67 -39.37
CA ARG A 519 15.13 3.56 -40.37
C ARG A 519 15.37 2.10 -39.91
N GLY A 520 14.25 1.36 -39.89
CA GLY A 520 13.99 0.17 -40.73
C GLY A 520 14.68 -1.16 -40.42
N GLY A 521 13.90 -2.23 -40.22
CA GLY A 521 14.38 -3.62 -40.37
C GLY A 521 13.70 -4.66 -39.50
N SER A 522 12.95 -5.55 -40.14
CA SER A 522 12.18 -6.69 -39.62
C SER A 522 13.02 -7.88 -39.11
N GLY A 523 12.56 -8.58 -38.06
CA GLY A 523 13.08 -9.89 -37.63
C GLY A 523 12.37 -10.44 -36.37
N HIS A 524 11.94 -11.70 -36.41
CA HIS A 524 11.05 -12.41 -35.47
C HIS A 524 11.78 -13.21 -34.35
N GLY A 525 11.10 -13.39 -33.20
CA GLY A 525 11.32 -14.43 -32.15
C GLY A 525 12.10 -13.97 -30.91
N SER A 526 11.77 -14.24 -29.64
CA SER A 526 10.79 -15.12 -28.97
C SER A 526 10.72 -14.79 -27.46
N TYR A 527 9.50 -14.82 -26.88
CA TYR A 527 9.13 -15.00 -25.46
C TYR A 527 9.92 -14.28 -24.33
N PHE A 528 9.86 -12.95 -24.28
CA PHE A 528 9.91 -12.14 -23.05
C PHE A 528 9.16 -10.82 -23.34
N HIS A 529 7.99 -10.59 -22.74
CA HIS A 529 7.23 -9.34 -22.90
C HIS A 529 7.63 -8.32 -21.83
N TRP A 530 8.88 -7.83 -21.89
CA TRP A 530 9.11 -6.42 -21.55
C TRP A 530 8.50 -5.61 -22.69
N ALA A 531 7.83 -4.50 -22.37
CA ALA A 531 7.35 -3.54 -23.36
C ALA A 531 8.50 -3.25 -24.33
N ARG A 532 8.38 -3.67 -25.60
CA ARG A 532 9.43 -3.49 -26.61
C ARG A 532 9.81 -2.00 -26.68
N ALA A 533 10.99 -1.66 -27.19
CA ALA A 533 11.42 -0.25 -27.37
C ALA A 533 10.32 0.60 -28.06
N ASP A 534 9.56 -0.01 -28.97
CA ASP A 534 8.36 0.51 -29.66
C ASP A 534 7.13 0.81 -28.77
N ASP A 535 7.00 0.18 -27.59
CA ASP A 535 5.99 0.51 -26.59
C ASP A 535 6.42 1.67 -25.68
N LEU A 536 7.70 1.76 -25.34
CA LEU A 536 8.24 2.91 -24.61
C LEU A 536 8.29 4.16 -25.50
N GLU A 537 8.65 4.05 -26.78
CA GLU A 537 8.56 5.15 -27.76
C GLU A 537 7.11 5.63 -28.01
N ARG A 538 6.13 4.70 -28.02
CA ARG A 538 4.70 5.07 -28.09
C ARG A 538 4.23 5.80 -26.84
N ARG A 539 4.68 5.35 -25.65
CA ARG A 539 4.24 5.88 -24.34
C ARG A 539 4.93 7.18 -23.97
N THR A 540 6.18 7.38 -24.42
CA THR A 540 6.91 8.63 -24.28
C THR A 540 6.65 9.60 -25.43
N TYR A 541 5.77 9.31 -26.38
CA TYR A 541 5.39 10.26 -27.46
C TYR A 541 6.59 10.96 -28.14
N GLY A 542 7.73 10.28 -28.28
CA GLY A 542 8.96 10.89 -28.79
C GLY A 542 9.52 12.01 -27.90
N TRP A 543 9.56 11.81 -26.57
CA TRP A 543 10.27 12.67 -25.62
C TRP A 543 11.78 12.65 -25.93
N THR A 544 12.18 13.47 -26.89
CA THR A 544 13.58 13.64 -27.35
C THR A 544 14.29 14.78 -26.62
N ASP A 545 13.59 15.48 -25.74
CA ASP A 545 14.16 16.56 -24.94
C ASP A 545 15.15 16.02 -23.90
N SER A 546 16.20 16.78 -23.63
CA SER A 546 17.03 16.56 -22.45
C SER A 546 16.20 16.80 -21.17
N SER A 547 16.61 16.20 -20.05
CA SER A 547 15.98 16.44 -18.75
C SER A 547 15.88 17.93 -18.40
N SER A 548 16.90 18.72 -18.72
CA SER A 548 16.90 20.18 -18.55
C SER A 548 15.87 20.87 -19.46
N ALA A 549 15.79 20.49 -20.74
CA ALA A 549 14.81 21.05 -21.68
C ALA A 549 13.37 20.69 -21.27
N ALA A 550 13.13 19.45 -20.85
CA ALA A 550 11.86 19.00 -20.30
C ALA A 550 11.46 19.79 -19.04
N SER A 551 12.41 20.00 -18.12
CA SER A 551 12.18 20.78 -16.89
C SER A 551 11.83 22.23 -17.18
N ASN A 552 12.49 22.83 -18.18
CA ASN A 552 12.19 24.19 -18.65
C ASN A 552 10.78 24.25 -19.27
N LYS A 553 10.39 23.28 -20.10
CA LYS A 553 9.02 23.21 -20.66
C LYS A 553 7.95 23.07 -19.58
N CYS A 554 8.15 22.19 -18.59
CA CYS A 554 7.22 22.06 -17.46
C CYS A 554 7.09 23.39 -16.69
N THR A 555 8.21 24.04 -16.40
CA THR A 555 8.23 25.32 -15.66
C THR A 555 7.59 26.46 -16.46
N GLN A 556 7.81 26.50 -17.78
CA GLN A 556 7.14 27.47 -18.64
C GLN A 556 5.63 27.26 -18.67
N GLN A 557 5.18 26.00 -18.81
CA GLN A 557 3.75 25.69 -18.78
C GLN A 557 3.10 26.09 -17.45
N TYR A 558 3.80 25.91 -16.33
CA TYR A 558 3.33 26.41 -15.03
C TYR A 558 3.15 27.94 -15.01
N ASN A 559 4.14 28.69 -15.49
CA ASN A 559 4.07 30.15 -15.51
C ASN A 559 2.92 30.65 -16.39
N ASP A 560 2.75 30.07 -17.58
CA ASP A 560 1.66 30.39 -18.49
C ASP A 560 0.29 29.99 -17.90
N CYS A 561 0.24 28.87 -17.16
CA CYS A 561 -0.95 28.41 -16.46
C CYS A 561 -1.37 29.40 -15.36
N VAL A 562 -0.43 29.88 -14.55
CA VAL A 562 -0.70 30.90 -13.52
C VAL A 562 -1.18 32.20 -14.17
N ALA A 563 -0.56 32.60 -15.28
CA ALA A 563 -0.93 33.82 -15.99
C ALA A 563 -2.36 33.76 -16.56
N VAL A 564 -2.72 32.67 -17.27
CA VAL A 564 -4.04 32.53 -17.91
C VAL A 564 -5.19 32.36 -16.90
N ASN A 565 -4.88 31.92 -15.69
CA ASN A 565 -5.85 31.74 -14.60
C ASN A 565 -5.90 32.92 -13.63
N LYS A 566 -5.17 34.00 -13.90
CA LYS A 566 -5.26 35.23 -13.10
C LYS A 566 -6.65 35.84 -13.24
N GLY A 567 -7.37 35.97 -12.12
CA GLY A 567 -8.74 36.50 -12.10
C GLY A 567 -9.84 35.45 -12.29
N SER A 568 -9.49 34.15 -12.33
CA SER A 568 -10.49 33.08 -12.27
C SER A 568 -11.34 33.21 -10.99
N ASN A 569 -12.66 33.27 -11.17
CA ASN A 569 -13.63 33.50 -10.10
C ASN A 569 -14.74 32.43 -10.00
N GLY A 570 -14.73 31.43 -10.90
CA GLY A 570 -15.72 30.35 -10.90
C GLY A 570 -17.18 30.82 -11.01
N ALA A 571 -17.41 31.99 -11.64
CA ALA A 571 -18.74 32.58 -11.74
C ALA A 571 -19.74 31.61 -12.39
N GLY A 572 -20.93 31.50 -11.79
CA GLY A 572 -21.99 30.61 -12.25
C GLY A 572 -21.73 29.11 -12.01
N LYS A 573 -20.60 28.72 -11.42
CA LYS A 573 -20.28 27.32 -11.12
C LYS A 573 -20.71 26.94 -9.70
N CYS A 574 -21.20 25.71 -9.56
CA CYS A 574 -21.56 25.10 -8.27
C CYS A 574 -22.56 25.94 -7.46
N PRO A 575 -23.71 26.37 -8.03
CA PRO A 575 -24.61 27.32 -7.37
C PRO A 575 -25.20 26.75 -6.07
N SER A 576 -25.46 25.44 -6.02
CA SER A 576 -25.88 24.70 -4.82
C SER A 576 -25.27 23.29 -4.80
N PHE A 577 -25.32 22.63 -3.65
CA PHE A 577 -24.79 21.27 -3.51
C PHE A 577 -25.59 20.29 -4.39
N GLY A 578 -24.87 19.49 -5.19
CA GLY A 578 -25.48 18.54 -6.13
C GLY A 578 -25.98 19.15 -7.45
N THR A 579 -25.82 20.46 -7.65
CA THR A 579 -26.06 21.12 -8.94
C THR A 579 -24.73 21.55 -9.56
N TYR A 580 -24.42 21.05 -10.76
CA TYR A 580 -23.09 21.13 -11.38
C TYR A 580 -23.10 21.79 -12.74
#